data_AF-A0A946RJK3-F1
#
_entry.id   AF-A0A946RJK3-F1
#
_cell.length_a   1.000
_cell.length_b   1.000
_cell.length_c   1.000
_cell.angle_alpha   90.00
_cell.angle_beta   90.00
_cell.angle_gamma   90.00
#
_symmetry.space_group_name_H-M   'P 1'
#
loop_
_entity.id
_entity.type
_entity.pdbx_description
1 polymer ?
#
loop_
_entity_poly.entity_id
_entity_poly.type
_entity_poly.pdbx_seq_one_letter_code
_entity_poly.pdbx_strand_id
1 'polypeptide(L)'
;MLPEKKPASPLFSSGPCAKRPGWKIENLKNAPLGRSHRSAIGKSRLKEAIDKTFEILNLPEGYLVGIVPGSDTGAIEMALWSLLGARGVDMLAWESFGSGWVMDVTKQLKLDDVRTIEAPYGKL
;
A
#
# COMPACT_ATOMS: atom_id res chain seq x y z
N MET A 1 3.42 -24.07 29.97
CA MET A 1 4.59 -23.26 30.38
C MET A 1 4.31 -21.82 30.00
N LEU A 2 4.38 -20.87 30.94
CA LEU A 2 4.25 -19.44 30.62
C LEU A 2 5.62 -18.90 30.20
N PRO A 3 5.69 -17.96 29.23
CA PRO A 3 6.96 -17.38 28.82
C PRO A 3 7.57 -16.56 29.98
N GLU A 4 8.86 -16.77 30.25
CA GLU A 4 9.63 -16.00 31.25
C GLU A 4 9.64 -14.50 30.93
N LYS A 5 9.60 -14.16 29.63
CA LYS A 5 9.52 -12.78 29.15
C LYS A 5 8.27 -12.60 28.29
N LYS A 6 7.32 -11.80 28.79
CA LYS A 6 6.14 -11.40 28.02
C LYS A 6 6.48 -10.30 27.01
N PRO A 7 5.81 -10.26 25.86
CA PRO A 7 5.91 -9.14 24.93
C PRO A 7 5.36 -7.86 25.58
N ALA A 8 5.91 -6.70 25.21
CA ALA A 8 5.45 -5.41 25.72
C ALA A 8 4.01 -5.06 25.27
N SER A 9 3.54 -5.69 24.19
CA SER A 9 2.18 -5.54 23.67
C SER A 9 1.70 -6.89 23.10
N PRO A 10 0.43 -7.27 23.31
CA PRO A 10 -0.15 -8.47 22.72
C PRO A 10 -0.72 -8.25 21.30
N LEU A 11 -0.46 -7.09 20.68
CA LEU A 11 -1.04 -6.70 19.39
C LEU A 11 -0.15 -7.19 18.22
N PHE A 12 -0.45 -8.39 17.69
CA PHE A 12 0.35 -9.07 16.66
C PHE A 12 -0.27 -9.07 15.25
N SER A 13 -1.27 -8.23 15.00
CA SER A 13 -1.90 -8.14 13.68
C SER A 13 -0.96 -7.49 12.65
N SER A 14 -1.08 -7.93 11.39
CA SER A 14 -0.33 -7.37 10.25
C SER A 14 -1.00 -6.14 9.61
N GLY A 15 -2.20 -5.77 10.07
CA GLY A 15 -2.94 -4.61 9.54
C GLY A 15 -4.42 -4.59 9.97
N PRO A 16 -4.90 -3.51 10.61
CA PRO A 16 -4.14 -2.50 11.33
C PRO A 16 -3.24 -3.14 12.40
N CYS A 17 -2.04 -2.61 12.62
CA CYS A 17 -1.04 -3.15 13.55
C CYS A 17 -0.73 -2.21 14.72
N ALA A 18 0.05 -2.68 15.70
CA ALA A 18 0.49 -1.87 16.84
C ALA A 18 1.20 -0.58 16.39
N LYS A 19 0.88 0.55 17.02
CA LYS A 19 1.60 1.81 16.77
C LYS A 19 3.05 1.69 17.26
N ARG A 20 3.95 2.46 16.64
CA ARG A 20 5.36 2.51 17.04
C ARG A 20 5.51 2.85 18.54
N PRO A 21 6.55 2.36 19.23
CA PRO A 21 6.84 2.75 20.60
C PRO A 21 6.86 4.27 20.80
N GLY A 22 6.27 4.74 21.89
CA GLY A 22 6.19 6.18 22.21
C GLY A 22 5.18 6.99 21.40
N TRP A 23 4.35 6.36 20.56
CA TRP A 23 3.22 7.04 19.92
C TRP A 23 2.21 7.55 20.96
N LYS A 24 1.73 8.78 20.80
CA LYS A 24 0.71 9.40 21.65
C LYS A 24 -0.31 10.18 20.82
N ILE A 25 -1.52 10.36 21.34
CA ILE A 25 -2.61 11.04 20.63
C ILE A 25 -2.31 12.53 20.40
N GLU A 26 -1.52 13.15 21.28
CA GLU A 26 -1.11 14.54 21.22
C GLU A 26 -0.29 14.85 19.95
N ASN A 27 0.27 13.84 19.30
CA ASN A 27 0.91 13.99 17.99
C ASN A 27 -0.07 14.49 16.92
N LEU A 28 -1.38 14.30 17.12
CA LEU A 28 -2.44 14.74 16.22
C LEU A 28 -3.04 16.11 16.58
N LYS A 29 -2.56 16.77 17.64
CA LYS A 29 -3.16 18.03 18.14
C LYS A 29 -3.24 19.17 17.10
N ASN A 30 -2.31 19.16 16.14
CA ASN A 30 -2.22 20.15 15.06
C ASN A 30 -2.73 19.61 13.71
N ALA A 31 -3.50 18.53 13.72
CA ALA A 31 -4.11 18.00 12.50
C ALA A 31 -5.10 19.03 11.91
N PRO A 32 -5.07 19.29 10.60
CA PRO A 32 -5.97 20.25 9.95
C PRO A 32 -7.38 19.66 9.74
N LEU A 33 -8.01 19.17 10.82
CA LEU A 33 -9.34 18.58 10.80
C LEU A 33 -10.39 19.63 10.41
N GLY A 34 -11.40 19.21 9.64
CA GLY A 34 -12.50 20.09 9.18
C GLY A 34 -12.08 21.20 8.20
N ARG A 35 -10.82 21.20 7.74
CA ARG A 35 -10.33 22.16 6.74
C ARG A 35 -10.40 21.57 5.35
N SER A 36 -10.57 22.43 4.35
CA SER A 36 -10.44 22.03 2.95
C SER A 36 -9.05 21.43 2.68
N HIS A 37 -9.01 20.27 2.03
CA HIS A 37 -7.78 19.63 1.55
C HIS A 37 -7.01 20.52 0.56
N ARG A 38 -7.68 21.49 -0.09
CA ARG A 38 -7.05 22.46 -1.01
C ARG A 38 -6.44 23.67 -0.30
N SER A 39 -6.61 23.81 1.01
CA SER A 39 -6.02 24.90 1.79
C SER A 39 -4.50 24.82 1.80
N ALA A 40 -3.83 25.96 2.03
CA ALA A 40 -2.37 26.02 2.10
C ALA A 40 -1.79 25.00 3.10
N ILE A 41 -2.41 24.88 4.29
CA ILE A 41 -2.01 23.92 5.31
C ILE A 41 -2.26 22.46 4.90
N GLY A 42 -3.36 22.16 4.20
CA GLY A 42 -3.62 20.82 3.69
C GLY A 42 -2.60 20.40 2.63
N LYS A 43 -2.35 21.28 1.66
CA LYS A 43 -1.34 21.07 0.61
C LYS A 43 0.07 20.92 1.19
N SER A 44 0.45 21.73 2.17
CA SER A 44 1.78 21.63 2.78
C SER A 44 2.00 20.30 3.50
N ARG A 45 0.97 19.76 4.18
CA ARG A 45 1.05 18.44 4.85
C ARG A 45 1.16 17.29 3.86
N LEU A 46 0.41 17.34 2.76
CA LEU A 46 0.52 16.34 1.70
C LEU A 46 1.91 16.38 1.05
N LYS A 47 2.42 17.59 0.75
CA LYS A 47 3.77 17.76 0.22
C LYS A 47 4.83 17.21 1.17
N GLU A 48 4.73 17.51 2.46
CA GLU A 48 5.65 16.99 3.48
C GLU A 48 5.69 15.45 3.48
N ALA A 49 4.52 14.79 3.37
CA ALA A 49 4.45 13.33 3.30
C ALA A 49 5.06 12.77 2.01
N ILE A 50 4.82 13.43 0.88
CA ILE A 50 5.38 13.08 -0.43
C ILE A 50 6.91 13.18 -0.39
N ASP A 51 7.45 14.32 0.06
CA ASP A 51 8.89 14.58 0.10
C ASP A 51 9.61 13.58 1.00
N LYS A 52 9.07 13.32 2.20
CA LYS A 52 9.62 12.32 3.13
C LYS A 52 9.59 10.91 2.56
N THR A 53 8.53 10.54 1.85
CA THR A 53 8.42 9.22 1.24
C THR A 53 9.46 9.06 0.13
N PHE A 54 9.65 10.09 -0.69
CA PHE A 54 10.69 10.12 -1.72
C PHE A 54 12.09 9.92 -1.11
N GLU A 55 12.39 10.66 -0.03
CA GLU A 55 13.67 10.58 0.67
C GLU A 55 13.90 9.21 1.33
N ILE A 56 12.91 8.69 2.08
CA ILE A 56 13.00 7.41 2.79
C ILE A 56 13.22 6.25 1.82
N LEU A 57 12.55 6.28 0.66
CA LEU A 57 12.68 5.24 -0.36
C LEU A 57 13.87 5.46 -1.29
N ASN A 58 14.57 6.60 -1.17
CA ASN A 58 15.66 7.00 -2.03
C ASN A 58 15.30 6.90 -3.52
N LEU A 59 14.15 7.47 -3.90
CA LEU A 59 13.64 7.37 -5.27
C LEU A 59 14.57 8.07 -6.27
N PRO A 60 14.73 7.55 -7.50
CA PRO A 60 15.53 8.20 -8.52
C PRO A 60 14.97 9.56 -8.95
N GLU A 61 15.83 10.43 -9.49
CA GLU A 61 15.39 11.68 -10.10
C GLU A 61 14.36 11.43 -11.21
N GLY A 62 13.34 12.28 -11.28
CA GLY A 62 12.24 12.16 -12.25
C GLY A 62 11.08 11.26 -11.80
N TYR A 63 11.24 10.46 -10.74
CA TYR A 63 10.14 9.69 -10.16
C TYR A 63 9.19 10.59 -9.36
N LEU A 64 7.92 10.19 -9.27
CA LEU A 64 6.88 10.91 -8.55
C LEU A 64 6.24 10.01 -7.48
N VAL A 65 5.84 10.60 -6.36
CA VAL A 65 5.05 9.94 -5.32
C VAL A 65 3.60 10.44 -5.40
N GLY A 66 2.68 9.51 -5.65
CA GLY A 66 1.24 9.76 -5.60
C GLY A 66 0.63 9.34 -4.26
N ILE A 67 -0.23 10.19 -3.68
CA ILE A 67 -1.11 9.80 -2.56
C ILE A 67 -2.51 9.64 -3.12
N VAL A 68 -3.06 8.44 -3.05
CA VAL A 68 -4.38 8.10 -3.59
C VAL A 68 -5.28 7.46 -2.53
N PRO A 69 -6.61 7.63 -2.62
CA PRO A 69 -7.55 6.93 -1.74
C PRO A 69 -7.65 5.44 -2.12
N GLY A 70 -8.21 4.63 -1.22
CA GLY A 70 -8.50 3.22 -1.50
C GLY A 70 -7.47 2.22 -0.98
N SER A 71 -6.54 2.63 -0.11
CA SER A 71 -5.47 1.79 0.43
C SER A 71 -4.55 1.20 -0.65
N ASP A 72 -3.75 0.20 -0.30
CA ASP A 72 -2.87 -0.50 -1.22
C ASP A 72 -3.66 -1.13 -2.38
N THR A 73 -4.86 -1.67 -2.11
CA THR A 73 -5.75 -2.19 -3.14
C THR A 73 -6.10 -1.14 -4.20
N GLY A 74 -6.53 0.05 -3.79
CA GLY A 74 -6.87 1.13 -4.73
C GLY A 74 -5.67 1.64 -5.51
N ALA A 75 -4.48 1.67 -4.90
CA ALA A 75 -3.25 2.03 -5.60
C ALA A 75 -2.85 0.98 -6.66
N ILE A 76 -2.93 -0.31 -6.31
CA ILE A 76 -2.65 -1.41 -7.24
C ILE A 76 -3.69 -1.42 -8.37
N GLU A 77 -4.98 -1.34 -8.06
CA GLU A 77 -6.04 -1.25 -9.07
C GLU A 77 -5.80 -0.06 -10.01
N MET A 78 -5.53 1.14 -9.49
CA MET A 78 -5.21 2.28 -10.36
C MET A 78 -4.05 1.98 -11.32
N ALA A 79 -3.03 1.24 -10.89
CA ALA A 79 -1.93 0.81 -11.75
C ALA A 79 -2.37 -0.25 -12.77
N LEU A 80 -3.08 -1.30 -12.35
CA LEU A 80 -3.58 -2.37 -13.24
C LEU A 80 -4.44 -1.79 -14.37
N TRP A 81 -5.36 -0.89 -14.04
CA TRP A 81 -6.31 -0.30 -14.99
C TRP A 81 -5.70 0.75 -15.93
N SER A 82 -4.57 1.35 -15.56
CA SER A 82 -3.93 2.41 -16.36
C SER A 82 -2.70 1.96 -17.13
N LEU A 83 -2.04 0.88 -16.71
CA LEU A 83 -0.75 0.46 -17.25
C LEU A 83 -0.80 -0.84 -18.05
N LEU A 84 -1.82 -1.69 -17.85
CA LEU A 84 -1.91 -2.99 -18.52
C LEU A 84 -2.79 -2.94 -19.79
N GLY A 85 -2.65 -3.97 -20.65
CA GLY A 85 -3.50 -4.21 -21.82
C GLY A 85 -2.90 -3.84 -23.17
N ALA A 86 -1.90 -2.96 -23.21
CA ALA A 86 -1.20 -2.65 -24.47
C ALA A 86 -0.26 -3.77 -24.97
N ARG A 87 0.19 -4.64 -24.05
CA ARG A 87 1.04 -5.80 -24.31
C ARG A 87 0.59 -6.96 -23.43
N GLY A 88 0.97 -8.18 -23.81
CA GLY A 88 0.76 -9.37 -22.99
C GLY A 88 1.32 -9.22 -21.58
N VAL A 89 0.63 -9.81 -20.60
CA VAL A 89 0.94 -9.69 -19.18
C VAL A 89 1.22 -11.07 -18.58
N ASP A 90 2.40 -11.22 -17.99
CA ASP A 90 2.70 -12.36 -17.11
C ASP A 90 2.29 -12.00 -15.68
N MET A 91 1.33 -12.76 -15.12
CA MET A 91 0.86 -12.60 -13.75
C MET A 91 1.38 -13.73 -12.89
N LEU A 92 2.10 -13.37 -11.81
CA LEU A 92 2.73 -14.33 -10.91
C LEU A 92 2.01 -14.32 -9.56
N ALA A 93 1.60 -15.49 -9.05
CA ALA A 93 0.88 -15.60 -7.78
C ALA A 93 1.28 -16.83 -6.96
N TRP A 94 1.66 -16.62 -5.70
CA TRP A 94 1.97 -17.68 -4.73
C TRP A 94 1.43 -17.38 -3.32
N GLU A 95 0.54 -16.41 -3.24
CA GLU A 95 -0.12 -15.94 -2.04
C GLU A 95 -1.45 -15.24 -2.38
N SER A 96 -2.26 -14.91 -1.37
CA SER A 96 -3.64 -14.45 -1.52
C SER A 96 -3.81 -13.17 -2.32
N PHE A 97 -2.93 -12.18 -2.14
CA PHE A 97 -3.03 -10.88 -2.80
C PHE A 97 -2.76 -11.02 -4.30
N GLY A 98 -1.68 -11.70 -4.68
CA GLY A 98 -1.34 -12.02 -6.06
C GLY A 98 -2.45 -12.80 -6.76
N SER A 99 -3.04 -13.80 -6.09
CA SER A 99 -4.22 -14.49 -6.62
C SER A 99 -5.42 -13.55 -6.83
N GLY A 100 -5.60 -12.57 -5.93
CA GLY A 100 -6.58 -11.49 -6.12
C GLY A 100 -6.30 -10.67 -7.40
N TRP A 101 -5.07 -10.20 -7.58
CA TRP A 101 -4.69 -9.41 -8.75
C TRP A 101 -4.80 -10.19 -10.07
N VAL A 102 -4.49 -11.49 -10.07
CA VAL A 102 -4.75 -12.38 -11.21
C VAL A 102 -6.23 -12.41 -11.56
N MET A 103 -7.10 -12.50 -10.56
CA MET A 103 -8.55 -12.48 -10.77
C MET A 103 -9.01 -11.13 -11.31
N ASP A 104 -8.49 -10.01 -10.82
CA ASP A 104 -8.84 -8.69 -11.31
C ASP A 104 -8.44 -8.52 -12.79
N VAL A 105 -7.22 -8.93 -13.15
CA VAL A 105 -6.73 -8.88 -14.53
C VAL A 105 -7.53 -9.80 -15.47
N THR A 106 -7.78 -11.05 -15.07
CA THR A 106 -8.39 -12.05 -15.96
C THR A 106 -9.92 -12.00 -16.00
N LYS A 107 -10.59 -11.58 -14.91
CA LYS A 107 -12.06 -11.62 -14.79
C LYS A 107 -12.71 -10.25 -14.82
N GLN A 108 -12.06 -9.21 -14.30
CA GLN A 108 -12.63 -7.86 -14.27
C GLN A 108 -12.17 -7.04 -15.48
N LEU A 109 -10.86 -6.92 -15.68
CA LEU A 109 -10.27 -6.27 -16.86
C LEU A 109 -10.45 -7.10 -18.13
N LYS A 110 -10.43 -8.43 -18.00
CA LYS A 110 -10.59 -9.39 -19.10
C LYS A 110 -9.60 -9.14 -20.24
N LEU A 111 -8.32 -8.95 -19.87
CA LEU A 111 -7.27 -8.80 -20.88
C LEU A 111 -7.12 -10.11 -21.67
N ASP A 112 -6.92 -9.99 -22.98
CA ASP A 112 -6.91 -11.13 -23.90
C ASP A 112 -5.58 -11.93 -23.84
N ASP A 113 -4.45 -11.25 -23.66
CA ASP A 113 -3.10 -11.85 -23.63
C ASP A 113 -2.54 -11.84 -22.21
N VAL A 114 -2.92 -12.86 -21.43
CA VAL A 114 -2.48 -13.04 -20.04
C VAL A 114 -1.97 -14.45 -19.83
N ARG A 115 -0.77 -14.55 -19.27
CA ARG A 115 -0.21 -15.82 -18.80
C ARG A 115 -0.14 -15.80 -17.28
N THR A 116 -0.80 -16.76 -16.65
CA THR A 116 -0.76 -16.93 -15.19
C THR A 116 0.29 -17.97 -14.81
N ILE A 117 1.15 -17.65 -13.84
CA ILE A 117 2.17 -18.51 -13.27
C ILE A 117 1.91 -18.62 -11.76
N GLU A 118 1.48 -19.79 -11.29
CA GLU A 118 1.03 -19.97 -9.91
C GLU A 118 1.85 -21.01 -9.14
N ALA A 119 2.00 -20.81 -7.82
CA ALA A 119 2.53 -21.80 -6.90
C ALA A 119 1.70 -21.86 -5.60
N PRO A 120 1.61 -23.03 -4.92
CA PRO A 120 0.98 -23.09 -3.61
C PRO A 120 1.77 -22.32 -2.55
N TYR A 121 1.07 -21.92 -1.48
CA TYR A 121 1.69 -21.26 -0.32
C TYR A 121 2.92 -22.02 0.21
N GLY A 122 4.04 -21.30 0.35
CA GLY A 122 5.28 -21.82 0.92
C GLY A 122 6.02 -22.84 0.03
N LYS A 123 5.73 -22.86 -1.29
CA LYS A 123 6.32 -23.78 -2.27
C LYS A 123 7.08 -23.08 -3.41
N LEU A 124 7.52 -21.83 -3.18
CA LEU A 124 8.35 -21.08 -4.12
C LEU A 124 9.83 -21.46 -4.01
#